data_AF-A0A5J4RIB5-F1
#
_entry.id   AF-A0A5J4RIB5-F1
#
_cell.length_a   1.000
_cell.length_b   1.000
_cell.length_c   1.000
_cell.angle_alpha   90.00
_cell.angle_beta   90.00
_cell.angle_gamma   90.00
#
_symmetry.space_group_name_H-M   'P 1'
#
loop_
_entity.id
_entity.type
_entity.pdbx_description
1 polymer ?
#
loop_
_entity_poly.entity_id
_entity_poly.type
_entity_poly.pdbx_seq_one_letter_code
_entity_poly.pdbx_strand_id
1 'polypeptide(L)'
;MDKLYINNQYQNIIGLINQKRLKEAIALLERYLCDGVLWDLYNQLEQIRISYNYMLQYMRMNVPDSERKKLHYKLLTDTMEIADRARIEKLAYAVALSLYYKARNTLLTPSYTIKAALMELENYTADIAVISLH
;
A
#
# COMPACT_ATOMS: atom_id res chain seq x y z
N MET A 1 0.25 5.54 7.76
CA MET A 1 -0.49 4.37 7.25
C MET A 1 0.13 3.11 7.84
N ASP A 2 -0.62 2.40 8.69
CA ASP A 2 -0.13 1.18 9.33
C ASP A 2 -0.19 -0.02 8.38
N LYS A 3 0.93 -0.74 8.24
CA LYS A 3 1.02 -1.97 7.44
C LYS A 3 -0.02 -3.01 7.87
N LEU A 4 -0.31 -3.07 9.17
CA LEU A 4 -1.34 -3.96 9.74
C LEU A 4 -2.74 -3.62 9.21
N TYR A 5 -3.08 -2.33 9.16
CA TYR A 5 -4.37 -1.87 8.63
C TYR A 5 -4.53 -2.23 7.15
N ILE A 6 -3.49 -1.97 6.34
CA ILE A 6 -3.45 -2.32 4.91
C ILE A 6 -3.71 -3.83 4.70
N ASN A 7 -3.01 -4.67 5.47
CA ASN A 7 -3.19 -6.12 5.38
C ASN A 7 -4.58 -6.56 5.86
N ASN A 8 -5.11 -5.99 6.95
CA ASN A 8 -6.43 -6.35 7.45
C ASN A 8 -7.53 -6.01 6.42
N GLN A 9 -7.50 -4.81 5.85
CA GLN A 9 -8.47 -4.40 4.81
C GLN A 9 -8.40 -5.32 3.59
N TYR A 10 -7.19 -5.65 3.14
CA TYR A 10 -7.00 -6.59 2.04
C TYR A 10 -7.59 -7.97 2.34
N GLN A 11 -7.34 -8.53 3.54
CA GLN A 11 -7.90 -9.83 3.93
C GLN A 11 -9.43 -9.81 3.95
N ASN A 12 -10.05 -8.72 4.41
CA ASN A 12 -11.50 -8.56 4.38
C ASN A 12 -12.04 -8.55 2.94
N ILE A 13 -11.38 -7.83 2.02
CA ILE A 13 -11.76 -7.77 0.60
C ILE A 13 -11.67 -9.16 -0.03
N ILE A 14 -10.55 -9.86 0.14
CA ILE A 14 -10.36 -11.22 -0.39
C ILE A 14 -11.38 -12.19 0.22
N GLY A 15 -11.68 -12.06 1.51
CA GLY A 15 -12.75 -12.82 2.18
C GLY A 15 -14.11 -12.64 1.52
N LEU A 16 -14.49 -11.41 1.17
CA LEU A 16 -15.74 -11.12 0.46
C LEU A 16 -15.75 -11.69 -0.96
N ILE A 17 -14.63 -11.60 -1.68
CA ILE A 17 -14.46 -12.17 -3.03
C ILE A 17 -14.64 -13.70 -2.99
N ASN A 18 -13.99 -14.38 -2.03
CA ASN A 18 -14.08 -15.83 -1.86
C ASN A 18 -15.51 -16.29 -1.51
N GLN A 19 -16.27 -15.47 -0.79
CA GLN A 19 -17.69 -15.69 -0.49
C GLN A 19 -18.62 -15.39 -1.68
N LYS A 20 -18.08 -15.04 -2.86
CA LYS A 20 -18.84 -14.61 -4.05
C LYS A 20 -19.69 -13.36 -3.81
N ARG A 21 -19.35 -12.53 -2.83
CA ARG A 21 -20.05 -11.28 -2.47
C ARG A 21 -19.44 -10.10 -3.21
N LEU A 22 -19.45 -10.17 -4.55
CA LEU A 22 -18.75 -9.22 -5.41
C LEU A 22 -19.18 -7.77 -5.18
N LYS A 23 -20.49 -7.51 -4.98
CA LYS A 23 -21.02 -6.17 -4.69
C LYS A 23 -20.37 -5.53 -3.46
N GLU A 24 -20.21 -6.31 -2.40
CA GLU A 24 -19.67 -5.83 -1.12
C GLU A 24 -18.16 -5.68 -1.19
N ALA A 25 -17.48 -6.59 -1.91
CA ALA A 25 -16.06 -6.48 -2.19
C ALA A 25 -15.74 -5.18 -2.95
N ILE A 26 -16.52 -4.86 -3.99
CA ILE A 26 -16.38 -3.61 -4.75
C ILE A 26 -16.59 -2.39 -3.83
N ALA A 27 -17.66 -2.35 -3.05
CA ALA A 27 -17.94 -1.22 -2.15
C ALA A 27 -16.84 -1.00 -1.08
N LEU A 28 -16.30 -2.09 -0.53
CA LEU A 28 -15.18 -2.02 0.42
C LEU A 28 -13.90 -1.53 -0.27
N LEU A 29 -13.64 -2.00 -1.49
CA LEU A 29 -12.48 -1.62 -2.29
C LEU A 29 -12.55 -0.15 -2.75
N GLU A 30 -13.74 0.37 -3.08
CA GLU A 30 -13.96 1.80 -3.37
C GLU A 30 -13.57 2.66 -2.16
N ARG A 31 -14.06 2.31 -0.97
CA ARG A 31 -13.71 3.01 0.26
C ARG A 31 -12.20 2.93 0.55
N TYR A 32 -11.58 1.80 0.23
CA TYR A 32 -10.15 1.58 0.39
C TYR A 32 -9.30 2.42 -0.58
N LEU A 33 -9.82 2.72 -1.78
CA LEU A 33 -9.18 3.51 -2.83
C LEU A 33 -9.52 5.01 -2.78
N CYS A 34 -10.47 5.42 -1.94
CA CYS A 34 -10.99 6.79 -1.85
C CYS A 34 -9.94 7.86 -1.51
N ASP A 35 -8.77 7.46 -0.99
CA ASP A 35 -7.66 8.36 -0.62
C ASP A 35 -7.02 9.12 -1.81
N GLY A 36 -7.48 8.90 -3.05
CA GLY A 36 -7.07 9.66 -4.24
C GLY A 36 -5.69 9.31 -4.83
N VAL A 37 -4.83 8.62 -4.06
CA VAL A 37 -3.47 8.21 -4.49
C VAL A 37 -3.51 7.25 -5.68
N LEU A 38 -4.56 6.45 -5.79
CA LEU A 38 -4.68 5.36 -6.78
C LEU A 38 -5.87 5.59 -7.71
N TRP A 39 -5.93 6.77 -8.30
CA TRP A 39 -7.06 7.20 -9.15
C TRP A 39 -7.29 6.26 -10.35
N ASP A 40 -6.22 5.75 -10.97
CA ASP A 40 -6.33 4.82 -12.10
C ASP A 40 -7.03 3.51 -11.69
N LEU A 41 -6.67 2.96 -10.53
CA LEU A 41 -7.30 1.75 -9.98
C LEU A 41 -8.77 2.01 -9.59
N TYR A 42 -9.07 3.21 -9.08
CA TYR A 42 -10.44 3.62 -8.78
C TYR A 42 -11.30 3.66 -10.06
N ASN A 43 -10.79 4.23 -11.15
CA ASN A 43 -11.50 4.26 -12.43
C ASN A 43 -11.73 2.86 -13.01
N GLN A 44 -10.74 1.97 -12.90
CA GLN A 44 -10.89 0.58 -13.34
C GLN A 44 -11.96 -0.13 -12.51
N LEU A 45 -11.98 0.09 -11.20
CA LEU A 45 -13.00 -0.47 -10.32
C LEU A 45 -14.41 0.06 -10.66
N GLU A 46 -14.51 1.35 -10.98
CA GLU A 46 -15.77 1.97 -11.39
C GLU A 46 -16.30 1.34 -12.69
N GLN A 47 -15.45 1.04 -13.66
CA GLN A 47 -15.84 0.31 -14.87
C GLN A 47 -16.36 -1.10 -14.56
N ILE A 48 -15.71 -1.81 -13.64
CA ILE A 48 -16.16 -3.14 -13.17
C ILE A 48 -17.52 -3.02 -12.50
N ARG A 49 -17.73 -2.01 -11.64
CA ARG A 49 -19.00 -1.76 -10.96
C ARG A 49 -20.13 -1.49 -11.94
N ILE A 50 -19.89 -0.63 -12.93
CA ILE A 50 -20.85 -0.33 -14.00
C ILE A 50 -21.19 -1.61 -14.77
N SER A 51 -20.19 -2.38 -15.19
CA SER A 51 -20.38 -3.65 -15.91
C SER A 51 -21.19 -4.66 -15.08
N TYR A 52 -20.88 -4.79 -13.80
CA TYR A 52 -21.61 -5.67 -12.88
C TYR A 52 -23.07 -5.22 -12.70
N ASN A 53 -23.32 -3.92 -12.59
CA ASN A 53 -24.69 -3.40 -12.49
C ASN A 53 -25.49 -3.67 -13.78
N TYR A 54 -24.90 -3.50 -14.95
CA TYR A 54 -25.54 -3.87 -16.21
C TYR A 54 -25.86 -5.37 -16.25
N MET A 55 -24.91 -6.22 -15.88
CA MET A 55 -25.11 -7.66 -15.79
C MET A 55 -26.32 -8.01 -14.90
N LEU A 56 -26.46 -7.37 -13.73
CA LEU A 56 -27.61 -7.56 -12.85
C LEU A 56 -28.93 -7.06 -13.47
N GLN A 57 -28.92 -5.96 -14.22
CA GLN A 57 -30.11 -5.48 -14.92
C GLN A 57 -30.61 -6.48 -15.97
N TYR A 58 -29.70 -7.06 -16.77
CA TYR A 58 -30.05 -8.11 -17.73
C TYR A 58 -30.64 -9.35 -17.06
N MET A 59 -30.15 -9.73 -15.87
CA MET A 59 -30.74 -10.82 -15.09
C MET A 59 -32.18 -10.53 -14.67
N ARG A 60 -32.47 -9.27 -14.27
CA ARG A 60 -33.83 -8.87 -13.88
C ARG A 60 -34.81 -8.92 -15.04
N MET A 61 -34.33 -8.74 -16.27
CA MET A 61 -35.13 -8.84 -17.50
C MET A 61 -35.29 -10.29 -17.98
N ASN A 62 -34.74 -11.27 -17.25
CA ASN A 62 -34.81 -12.70 -17.55
C ASN A 62 -34.26 -13.07 -18.95
N VAL A 63 -33.31 -12.28 -19.47
CA VAL A 63 -32.64 -12.54 -20.75
C VAL A 63 -31.67 -13.72 -20.56
N PRO A 64 -31.80 -14.81 -21.34
CA PRO A 64 -30.86 -15.92 -21.28
C PRO A 64 -29.54 -15.51 -21.95
N ASP A 65 -28.49 -15.34 -21.15
CA ASP A 65 -27.13 -15.06 -21.60
C ASP A 65 -26.19 -16.21 -21.21
N SER A 66 -25.67 -16.92 -22.22
CA SER A 66 -24.73 -18.02 -22.05
C SER A 66 -23.34 -17.56 -21.55
N GLU A 67 -22.94 -16.33 -21.87
CA GLU A 67 -21.65 -15.75 -21.47
C GLU A 67 -21.68 -15.15 -20.05
N ARG A 68 -22.86 -15.07 -19.42
CA ARG A 68 -23.06 -14.52 -18.07
C ARG A 68 -22.05 -15.04 -17.05
N LYS A 69 -21.85 -16.36 -16.98
CA LYS A 69 -20.93 -16.96 -15.99
C LYS A 69 -19.49 -16.51 -16.24
N LYS A 70 -19.08 -16.46 -17.51
CA LYS A 70 -17.75 -16.03 -17.92
C LYS A 70 -17.52 -14.55 -17.61
N LEU A 71 -18.51 -13.69 -17.87
CA LEU A 71 -18.44 -12.27 -17.49
C LEU A 71 -18.31 -12.11 -15.97
N HIS A 72 -19.09 -12.84 -15.18
CA HIS A 72 -18.98 -12.80 -13.72
C HIS A 72 -17.59 -13.21 -13.23
N TYR A 73 -17.03 -14.30 -13.76
CA TYR A 73 -15.69 -14.74 -13.39
C TYR A 73 -14.64 -13.72 -13.79
N LYS A 74 -14.77 -13.09 -14.97
CA LYS A 74 -13.89 -12.01 -15.39
C LYS A 74 -13.93 -10.84 -14.40
N LEU A 75 -15.12 -10.33 -14.08
CA LEU A 75 -15.28 -9.24 -13.12
C LEU A 75 -14.71 -9.59 -11.73
N LEU A 76 -14.83 -10.85 -11.31
CA LEU A 76 -14.28 -11.34 -10.06
C LEU A 76 -12.74 -11.35 -10.07
N THR A 77 -12.13 -11.88 -11.14
CA THR A 77 -10.67 -11.86 -11.32
C THR A 77 -10.14 -10.43 -11.39
N ASP A 78 -10.77 -9.57 -12.18
CA ASP A 78 -10.37 -8.18 -12.36
C ASP A 78 -10.43 -7.41 -11.02
N THR A 79 -11.47 -7.66 -10.20
CA THR A 79 -11.59 -7.06 -8.85
C THR A 79 -10.47 -7.53 -7.93
N MET A 80 -10.09 -8.81 -8.02
CA MET A 80 -9.00 -9.36 -7.21
C MET A 80 -7.65 -8.78 -7.60
N GLU A 81 -7.41 -8.62 -8.91
CA GLU A 81 -6.21 -7.98 -9.44
C GLU A 81 -6.07 -6.53 -8.96
N ILE A 82 -7.18 -5.76 -8.96
CA ILE A 82 -7.18 -4.39 -8.41
C ILE A 82 -6.86 -4.40 -6.92
N ALA A 83 -7.43 -5.33 -6.14
CA ALA A 83 -7.15 -5.44 -4.71
C ALA A 83 -5.67 -5.75 -4.43
N ASP A 84 -5.07 -6.65 -5.22
CA ASP A 84 -3.64 -6.99 -5.13
C ASP A 84 -2.76 -5.79 -5.45
N ARG A 85 -3.01 -5.11 -6.57
CA ARG A 85 -2.29 -3.90 -6.96
C ARG A 85 -2.40 -2.81 -5.91
N ALA A 86 -3.61 -2.54 -5.43
CA ALA A 86 -3.85 -1.52 -4.41
C ALA A 86 -3.09 -1.79 -3.11
N ARG A 87 -2.97 -3.07 -2.71
CA ARG A 87 -2.17 -3.47 -1.56
C ARG A 87 -0.69 -3.21 -1.78
N ILE A 88 -0.15 -3.63 -2.92
CA ILE A 88 1.27 -3.45 -3.26
C ILE A 88 1.64 -1.97 -3.22
N GLU A 89 0.86 -1.12 -3.90
CA GLU A 89 1.12 0.32 -3.98
C GLU A 89 1.07 1.00 -2.60
N LYS A 90 0.04 0.71 -1.80
CA LYS A 90 -0.06 1.29 -0.45
C LYS A 90 1.06 0.81 0.48
N LEU A 91 1.50 -0.45 0.36
CA LEU A 91 2.64 -0.97 1.11
C LEU A 91 3.97 -0.33 0.65
N ALA A 92 4.17 -0.17 -0.65
CA ALA A 92 5.34 0.48 -1.23
C ALA A 92 5.44 1.93 -0.73
N TYR A 93 4.34 2.68 -0.77
CA TYR A 93 4.27 4.04 -0.24
C TYR A 93 4.59 4.09 1.26
N ALA A 94 4.02 3.18 2.07
CA ALA A 94 4.30 3.13 3.51
C ALA A 94 5.79 2.85 3.81
N VAL A 95 6.44 1.98 3.03
CA VAL A 95 7.87 1.70 3.17
C VAL A 95 8.70 2.92 2.76
N ALA A 96 8.42 3.51 1.60
CA ALA A 96 9.12 4.70 1.11
C ALA A 96 9.03 5.87 2.10
N LEU A 97 7.84 6.11 2.64
CA LEU A 97 7.61 7.14 3.65
C LEU A 97 8.45 6.89 4.91
N SER A 98 8.50 5.64 5.39
CA SER A 98 9.30 5.28 6.57
C SER A 98 10.80 5.47 6.34
N LEU A 99 11.29 5.15 5.14
CA LEU A 99 12.70 5.34 4.77
C LEU A 99 13.03 6.83 4.67
N TYR A 100 12.15 7.63 4.06
CA TYR A 100 12.30 9.07 3.97
C TYR A 100 12.44 9.72 5.36
N TYR A 101 11.55 9.40 6.30
CA TYR A 101 11.62 9.95 7.65
C TYR A 101 12.86 9.47 8.41
N LYS A 102 13.27 8.20 8.25
CA LYS A 102 14.51 7.70 8.84
C LYS A 102 15.73 8.46 8.31
N ALA A 103 15.85 8.60 6.99
CA ALA A 103 16.94 9.32 6.35
C ALA A 103 16.97 10.81 6.78
N ARG A 104 15.81 11.46 6.78
CA ARG A 104 15.69 12.85 7.26
C ARG A 104 16.12 12.99 8.72
N ASN A 105 15.70 12.07 9.59
CA ASN A 105 16.09 12.10 11.00
C ASN A 105 17.60 11.88 11.17
N THR A 106 18.21 10.94 10.45
CA THR A 106 19.68 10.76 10.48
C THR A 106 20.45 11.98 10.00
N LEU A 107 19.89 12.75 9.06
CA LEU A 107 20.49 14.01 8.59
C LEU A 107 20.33 15.14 9.61
N LEU A 108 19.20 15.19 10.34
CA LEU A 108 18.91 16.22 11.34
C LEU A 108 19.58 15.95 12.70
N THR A 109 19.76 14.68 13.06
CA THR A 109 20.50 14.24 14.24
C THR A 109 21.64 13.35 13.76
N PRO A 110 22.77 13.93 13.34
CA PRO A 110 23.92 13.12 12.96
C PRO A 110 24.37 12.32 14.17
N SER A 111 24.44 10.99 14.03
CA SER A 111 24.88 10.07 15.08
C SER A 111 26.28 10.37 15.60
N TYR A 112 27.07 11.11 14.81
CA TYR A 112 28.39 11.61 15.14
C TYR A 112 28.46 13.11 14.83
N THR A 113 28.56 13.92 15.87
CA THR A 113 28.61 15.39 15.74
C THR A 113 30.07 15.83 15.52
N ILE A 114 30.30 16.88 14.75
CA ILE A 114 31.65 17.49 14.58
C ILE A 114 32.33 17.74 15.94
N LYS A 115 31.56 18.15 16.95
CA LYS A 115 32.04 18.33 18.32
C LYS A 115 32.57 17.03 18.95
N ALA A 116 31.89 15.91 18.74
CA ALA A 116 32.35 14.60 19.23
C ALA A 116 33.65 14.19 18.50
N ALA A 117 33.74 14.48 17.20
CA ALA A 117 34.95 14.26 16.41
C ALA A 117 36.14 15.07 16.88
N LEU A 118 35.92 16.36 17.18
CA LEU A 118 36.95 17.24 17.71
C LEU A 118 37.42 16.78 19.09
N MET A 119 36.49 16.37 19.96
CA MET A 119 36.81 15.87 21.30
C MET A 119 37.63 14.58 21.25
N GLU A 120 37.33 13.66 20.33
CA GLU A 120 38.18 12.49 20.08
C GLU A 120 39.57 12.90 19.59
N LEU A 121 39.65 13.84 18.64
CA LEU A 121 40.93 14.33 18.12
C LEU A 121 41.81 14.96 19.21
N GLU A 122 41.20 15.78 20.07
CA GLU A 122 41.86 16.38 21.23
C GLU A 122 42.38 15.31 22.20
N ASN A 123 41.58 14.27 22.45
CA ASN A 123 42.01 13.15 23.29
C ASN A 123 43.22 12.42 22.70
N TYR A 124 43.22 12.15 21.40
CA TYR A 124 44.38 11.55 20.72
C TYR A 124 45.63 12.44 20.80
N THR A 125 45.49 13.76 20.70
CA THR A 125 46.64 14.68 20.86
C THR A 125 47.17 14.69 22.30
N ALA A 126 46.29 14.60 23.30
CA ALA A 126 46.67 14.51 24.70
C ALA A 126 47.42 13.21 25.00
N ASP A 127 46.94 12.08 24.48
CA ASP A 127 47.59 10.77 24.63
C ASP A 127 48.99 10.76 24.00
N ILE A 128 49.16 11.34 22.80
CA ILE A 128 50.48 11.47 22.14
C ILE A 128 51.43 12.33 22.98
N ALA A 129 50.95 13.44 23.54
CA ALA A 129 51.76 14.32 24.38
C ALA A 129 52.22 13.60 25.66
N VAL A 130 51.35 12.79 26.29
CA VAL A 130 51.69 11.97 27.47
C VAL A 130 52.76 10.93 27.13
N ILE A 131 52.66 10.28 25.96
CA ILE A 131 53.66 9.30 25.50
C ILE A 131 55.02 9.96 25.24
N SER A 132 55.04 11.21 24.74
CA SER A 132 56.29 11.93 24.45
C SER A 132 57.06 12.44 25.69
N LEU A 133 56.47 12.31 26.89
CA LEU A 133 57.07 12.73 28.16
C LEU A 133 57.81 11.58 28.89
N HIS A 134 57.82 10.37 28.30
CA HIS A 134 58.60 9.21 28.75
C HIS A 134 59.70 8.88 27.73
#